data_AF-C6SF97-F1
#
_entry.id   AF-C6SF97-F1
#
_cell.length_a   1.000
_cell.length_b   1.000
_cell.length_c   1.000
_cell.angle_alpha   90.00
_cell.angle_beta   90.00
_cell.angle_gamma   90.00
#
_symmetry.space_group_name_H-M   'P 1'
#
loop_
_entity.id
_entity.type
_entity.pdbx_description
1 polymer ?
#
loop_
_entity_poly.entity_id
_entity_poly.type
_entity_poly.pdbx_seq_one_letter_code
_entity_poly.pdbx_strand_id
1 'polypeptide(L)' 'MIKLTAQQIFDKLLDEEKILSVNGQIRFFLGDVDIIVKQKDVVGNIIQEWLGG' A
#
# COMPACT_ATOMS: atom_id res chain seq x y z
N MET A 1 3.23 6.83 -22.13
CA MET A 1 2.61 6.18 -20.96
C MET A 1 1.92 4.91 -21.41
N ILE A 2 2.23 3.77 -20.80
CA ILE A 2 1.50 2.53 -21.01
C ILE A 2 0.18 2.66 -20.26
N LYS A 3 -0.96 2.51 -20.95
CA LYS A 3 -2.26 2.43 -20.30
C LYS A 3 -2.51 0.98 -19.92
N LEU A 4 -2.70 0.73 -18.63
CA LEU A 4 -3.09 -0.57 -18.11
C LEU A 4 -4.60 -0.58 -17.88
N THR A 5 -5.24 -1.70 -18.15
CA THR A 5 -6.63 -1.93 -17.73
C THR A 5 -6.68 -2.29 -16.25
N ALA A 6 -7.87 -2.18 -15.64
CA ALA A 6 -8.07 -2.58 -14.25
C ALA A 6 -7.64 -4.04 -14.00
N GLN A 7 -7.94 -4.94 -14.95
CA GLN A 7 -7.55 -6.35 -14.86
C GLN A 7 -6.02 -6.50 -14.85
N GLN A 8 -5.31 -5.78 -15.72
CA GLN A 8 -3.85 -5.85 -15.77
C GLN A 8 -3.19 -5.33 -14.49
N ILE A 9 -3.76 -4.30 -13.86
CA ILE A 9 -3.29 -3.81 -12.56
C ILE A 9 -3.53 -4.87 -11.48
N PHE A 10 -4.71 -5.49 -11.47
CA PHE A 10 -5.05 -6.55 -10.53
C PHE A 10 -4.09 -7.75 -10.65
N ASP A 11 -3.87 -8.24 -11.87
CA ASP A 11 -2.97 -9.37 -12.13
C ASP A 11 -1.54 -9.03 -11.71
N LYS A 12 -1.09 -7.80 -12.00
CA LYS A 12 0.24 -7.33 -11.61
C LYS A 12 0.43 -7.30 -10.09
N LEU A 13 -0.57 -6.82 -9.34
CA LEU A 13 -0.55 -6.82 -7.87
C LEU A 13 -0.48 -8.24 -7.29
N LEU A 14 -1.16 -9.19 -7.93
CA LEU A 14 -1.19 -10.58 -7.51
C LEU A 14 0.10 -11.34 -7.84
N ASP A 15 0.58 -11.22 -9.07
CA ASP A 15 1.61 -12.09 -9.60
C ASP A 15 3.01 -11.49 -9.48
N GLU A 16 3.16 -10.19 -9.74
CA GLU A 16 4.45 -9.50 -9.68
C GLU A 16 4.74 -9.00 -8.25
N GLU A 17 3.82 -8.23 -7.67
CA GLU A 17 3.98 -7.65 -6.33
C GLU A 17 3.67 -8.65 -5.19
N LYS A 18 3.03 -9.78 -5.53
CA LYS A 18 2.67 -10.85 -4.59
C LYS A 18 1.96 -10.32 -3.34
N ILE A 19 0.99 -9.42 -3.56
CA ILE A 19 0.30 -8.64 -2.50
C ILE A 19 -0.26 -9.51 -1.37
N LEU A 20 -0.65 -10.76 -1.66
CA LEU A 20 -1.18 -11.70 -0.66
C LEU A 20 -0.15 -12.21 0.36
N SER A 21 1.14 -12.04 0.07
CA SER A 21 2.25 -12.55 0.90
C SER A 21 3.08 -11.46 1.57
N VAL A 22 2.92 -10.21 1.14
CA VAL A 22 3.65 -9.07 1.70
C VAL A 22 3.05 -8.61 3.01
N ASN A 23 3.93 -8.20 3.91
CA ASN A 23 3.55 -7.57 5.18
C ASN A 23 3.91 -6.09 5.13
N GLY A 24 3.01 -5.26 5.63
CA GLY A 24 3.18 -3.81 5.69
C GLY A 24 2.86 -3.27 7.07
N GLN A 25 3.32 -2.06 7.34
CA GLN A 25 2.99 -1.32 8.55
C GLN A 25 3.01 0.17 8.28
N ILE A 26 2.20 0.90 9.04
CA ILE A 26 2.21 2.36 9.03
C ILE A 26 3.22 2.82 10.10
N ARG A 27 4.19 3.63 9.70
CA ARG A 27 5.12 4.31 10.62
C ARG A 27 4.93 5.81 10.53
N PHE A 28 4.89 6.45 11.70
CA PHE A 28 4.97 7.90 11.82
C PHE A 28 6.36 8.26 12.32
N PHE A 29 6.99 9.22 11.65
CA PHE A 29 8.34 9.70 11.95
C PHE A 29 8.27 11.18 12.36
N LEU A 30 8.89 11.52 13.50
CA LEU A 30 9.01 12.89 13.96
C LEU A 30 10.35 13.09 14.67
N GLY A 31 11.22 13.89 14.06
CA GLY A 31 12.60 14.06 14.54
C GLY A 31 13.35 12.72 14.49
N ASP A 32 13.82 12.29 15.65
CA ASP A 32 14.53 11.04 15.91
C ASP A 32 13.64 9.90 16.44
N VAL A 33 12.32 10.11 16.47
CA VAL A 33 11.35 9.12 16.97
C VAL A 33 10.54 8.51 15.82
N ASP A 34 10.42 7.17 15.82
CA ASP A 34 9.48 6.43 14.98
C ASP A 34 8.49 5.60 15.81
N ILE A 35 7.21 5.65 15.43
CA ILE A 35 6.14 4.87 16.08
C ILE A 35 5.35 4.05 15.07
N ILE A 36 4.92 2.86 15.49
CA ILE A 36 3.99 2.03 14.72
C ILE A 36 2.57 2.51 14.98
N VAL A 37 1.89 2.95 13.92
CA VAL A 37 0.49 3.38 13.99
C VAL A 37 -0.41 2.15 13.92
N LYS A 38 -1.29 1.98 14.92
CA LYS A 38 -2.20 0.82 15.04
C LYS A 38 -3.68 1.15 14.75
N GLN A 39 -3.99 2.37 14.28
CA GLN A 39 -5.38 2.74 13.98
C GLN A 39 -5.88 2.03 12.72
N LYS A 40 -6.99 1.29 12.85
CA LYS A 40 -7.57 0.48 11.77
C LYS A 40 -8.21 1.34 10.67
N ASP A 41 -8.86 2.45 11.02
CA ASP A 41 -9.61 3.28 10.07
C ASP A 41 -8.70 3.98 9.05
N VAL A 42 -7.44 4.23 9.40
CA VAL A 42 -6.46 4.88 8.54
C VAL A 42 -5.98 3.95 7.42
N VAL A 43 -6.07 2.64 7.62
CA VAL A 43 -5.55 1.64 6.65
C VAL A 43 -6.28 1.71 5.32
N GLY A 44 -7.61 1.85 5.33
CA GLY A 44 -8.41 1.88 4.09
C GLY A 44 -8.06 3.08 3.20
N ASN A 45 -7.98 4.27 3.79
CA ASN A 45 -7.62 5.49 3.07
C ASN A 45 -6.20 5.40 2.50
N ILE A 46 -5.24 4.86 3.26
CA ILE A 46 -3.85 4.72 2.82
C ILE A 46 -3.71 3.73 1.66
N ILE A 47 -4.45 2.62 1.65
CA ILE A 47 -4.37 1.65 0.54
C ILE A 47 -4.79 2.29 -0.79
N GLN A 48 -5.81 3.15 -0.76
CA GLN A 48 -6.27 3.86 -1.95
C GLN A 48 -5.21 4.85 -2.46
N GLU A 49 -4.62 5.65 -1.57
CA GLU A 49 -3.53 6.58 -1.92
C GLU A 49 -2.29 5.82 -2.41
N TRP A 50 -1.95 4.70 -1.79
CA TRP A 50 -0.82 3.86 -2.18
C TRP A 50 -0.94 3.31 -3.61
N LEU A 51 -2.15 2.92 -4.03
CA LEU A 51 -2.38 2.44 -5.39
C LEU A 51 -2.33 3.56 -6.44
N GLY A 52 -2.59 4.80 -6.02
CA GLY A 52 -2.60 5.98 -6.89
C GLY A 52 -1.25 6.65 -7.10
N GLY A 53 -0.28 6.42 -6.20
CA GLY A 53 1.08 6.95 -6.26
C GLY A 53 2.01 6.14 -7.14
#